data_AF-A0A6A6Z0X8-F1
#
_entry.id   AF-A0A6A6Z0X8-F1
#
_cell.length_a   1.000
_cell.length_b   1.000
_cell.length_c   1.000
_cell.angle_alpha   90.00
_cell.angle_beta   90.00
_cell.angle_gamma   90.00
#
_symmetry.space_group_name_H-M   'P 1'
#
loop_
_entity.id
_entity.type
_entity.pdbx_description
1 polymer ?
#
loop_
_entity_poly.entity_id
_entity_poly.type
_entity_poly.pdbx_seq_one_letter_code
_entity_poly.pdbx_strand_id
1 'polypeptide(L)'
;MAKRSAEEGQTPFIAMIDLTALKGSTYSASAVIRKVKRSGDLPEMRYKGTAELLIWGEIPETAILNIVPYTEIEHLAATTPAVGAILRLDLLDPNARTYYLHKDLMMKPVRLDPATATALGQLADHCYLGLAPPAQLSTFIQSVVDGFAIDATQVLHDDKIMHKLGMYFLNALNRPNQDDGAIINAFINGVETANESLERSRRSLVSRSRSRSGRKRGV
;
A
#
# COMPACT_ATOMS: atom_id res chain seq x y z
N MET A 1 -12.05 6.55 0.18
CA MET A 1 -12.72 7.53 1.07
C MET A 1 -12.27 8.94 0.78
N ALA A 2 -10.96 9.26 0.82
CA ALA A 2 -10.46 10.60 0.49
C ALA A 2 -10.96 11.10 -0.89
N LYS A 3 -10.69 10.37 -1.98
CA LYS A 3 -11.18 10.77 -3.32
C LYS A 3 -12.68 11.09 -3.39
N ARG A 4 -13.52 10.24 -2.79
CA ARG A 4 -14.98 10.47 -2.73
C ARG A 4 -15.33 11.78 -2.02
N SER A 5 -14.72 12.01 -0.86
CA SER A 5 -14.91 13.24 -0.08
C SER A 5 -14.48 14.47 -0.89
N ALA A 6 -13.38 14.38 -1.65
CA ALA A 6 -12.96 15.43 -2.57
C ALA A 6 -13.95 15.66 -3.73
N GLU A 7 -14.47 14.59 -4.34
CA GLU A 7 -15.52 14.66 -5.38
C GLU A 7 -16.84 15.27 -4.86
N GLU A 8 -17.11 15.13 -3.57
CA GLU A 8 -18.24 15.76 -2.86
C GLU A 8 -17.94 17.22 -2.45
N GLY A 9 -16.80 17.79 -2.88
CA GLY A 9 -16.42 19.18 -2.64
C GLY A 9 -15.79 19.46 -1.28
N GLN A 10 -15.39 18.41 -0.54
CA GLN A 10 -14.69 18.54 0.74
C GLN A 10 -13.17 18.58 0.54
N THR A 11 -12.43 18.90 1.59
CA THR A 11 -10.96 18.88 1.63
C THR A 11 -10.47 17.75 2.54
N PRO A 12 -10.41 16.51 2.04
CA PRO A 12 -10.01 15.37 2.86
C PRO A 12 -8.51 15.40 3.14
N PHE A 13 -8.15 14.92 4.33
CA PHE A 13 -6.78 14.78 4.78
C PHE A 13 -6.46 13.31 5.04
N ILE A 14 -5.19 12.93 4.86
CA ILE A 14 -4.65 11.62 5.17
C ILE A 14 -3.67 11.79 6.32
N ALA A 15 -4.00 11.20 7.47
CA ALA A 15 -3.13 11.17 8.63
C ALA A 15 -2.27 9.91 8.63
N MET A 16 -0.96 10.08 8.82
CA MET A 16 -0.01 9.00 9.09
C MET A 16 0.09 8.83 10.60
N ILE A 17 -0.16 7.62 11.10
CA ILE A 17 -0.30 7.36 12.53
C ILE A 17 0.75 6.35 13.00
N ASP A 18 1.51 6.70 14.03
CA ASP A 18 2.39 5.77 14.74
C ASP A 18 1.58 4.87 15.66
N LEU A 19 1.39 3.63 15.23
CA LEU A 19 0.66 2.63 16.01
C LEU A 19 1.37 2.27 17.33
N THR A 20 2.68 2.48 17.45
CA THR A 20 3.42 2.18 18.69
C THR A 20 3.13 3.19 19.80
N ALA A 21 2.71 4.40 19.43
CA ALA A 21 2.23 5.42 20.35
C ALA A 21 0.78 5.17 20.82
N LEU A 22 0.03 4.27 20.17
CA LEU A 22 -1.38 3.98 20.45
C LEU A 22 -1.63 2.83 21.44
N LYS A 23 -0.74 2.64 22.42
CA LYS A 23 -0.71 1.46 23.32
C LYS A 23 -2.10 1.08 23.87
N GLY A 24 -2.60 -0.10 23.48
CA GLY A 24 -3.84 -0.69 24.01
C GLY A 24 -5.15 -0.24 23.34
N SER A 25 -5.10 0.66 22.37
CA SER A 25 -6.28 1.20 21.69
C SER A 25 -6.51 0.65 20.27
N THR A 26 -5.57 -0.13 19.75
CA THR A 26 -5.61 -0.67 18.38
C THR A 26 -6.11 -2.10 18.36
N TYR A 27 -7.12 -2.37 17.54
CA TYR A 27 -7.70 -3.70 17.34
C TYR A 27 -7.71 -4.06 15.86
N SER A 28 -7.45 -5.33 15.53
CA SER A 28 -7.70 -5.81 14.17
C SER A 28 -9.20 -5.79 13.89
N ALA A 29 -9.63 -5.09 12.84
CA ALA A 29 -11.04 -5.06 12.44
C ALA A 29 -11.56 -6.47 12.17
N SER A 30 -10.76 -7.32 11.52
CA SER A 30 -11.12 -8.72 11.24
C SER A 30 -11.37 -9.54 12.51
N ALA A 31 -10.59 -9.31 13.57
CA ALA A 31 -10.74 -10.02 14.84
C ALA A 31 -12.03 -9.60 15.54
N VAL A 32 -12.32 -8.30 15.55
CA VAL A 32 -13.56 -7.75 16.12
C VAL A 32 -14.77 -8.27 15.36
N ILE A 33 -14.79 -8.16 14.03
CA ILE A 33 -15.89 -8.64 13.17
C ILE A 33 -16.12 -10.14 13.38
N ARG A 34 -15.06 -10.94 13.48
CA ARG A 34 -15.17 -12.38 13.73
C ARG A 34 -15.83 -12.67 15.08
N LYS A 35 -15.50 -11.90 16.12
CA LYS A 35 -16.09 -12.03 17.45
C LYS A 35 -17.59 -11.68 17.41
N VAL A 36 -17.95 -10.55 16.80
CA VAL A 36 -19.34 -10.06 16.68
C VAL A 36 -20.22 -11.01 15.85
N LYS A 37 -19.66 -11.67 14.82
CA LYS A 37 -20.38 -12.70 14.07
C LYS A 37 -20.64 -13.95 14.89
N ARG A 38 -19.69 -14.35 15.74
CA ARG A 38 -19.83 -15.53 16.60
C ARG A 38 -20.82 -15.33 17.73
N SER A 39 -21.00 -14.09 18.22
CA SER A 39 -22.03 -13.76 19.21
C SER A 39 -23.44 -13.69 18.61
N GLY A 40 -23.56 -13.60 17.28
CA GLY A 40 -24.85 -13.51 16.60
C GLY A 40 -25.40 -12.08 16.49
N ASP A 41 -24.61 -11.06 16.84
CA ASP A 41 -25.06 -9.66 16.82
C ASP A 41 -25.16 -9.11 15.38
N LEU A 42 -24.28 -9.55 14.47
CA LEU A 42 -24.26 -9.13 13.06
C LEU A 42 -23.97 -10.31 12.10
N PRO A 43 -24.84 -11.34 12.05
CA PRO A 43 -24.59 -12.56 11.27
C PRO A 43 -24.52 -12.27 9.76
N GLU A 44 -25.29 -11.29 9.28
CA GLU A 44 -25.40 -10.92 7.86
C GLU A 44 -24.24 -10.05 7.34
N MET A 45 -23.33 -9.61 8.21
CA MET A 45 -22.26 -8.69 7.83
C MET A 45 -21.31 -9.32 6.82
N ARG A 46 -21.24 -8.79 5.60
CA ARG A 46 -20.36 -9.33 4.54
C ARG A 46 -18.92 -8.84 4.62
N TYR A 47 -18.71 -7.66 5.21
CA TYR A 47 -17.39 -7.06 5.40
C TYR A 47 -16.50 -7.94 6.29
N LYS A 48 -15.19 -7.98 5.99
CA LYS A 48 -14.22 -8.85 6.65
C LYS A 48 -13.13 -8.11 7.42
N GLY A 49 -12.91 -6.82 7.17
CA GLY A 49 -11.95 -5.99 7.91
C GLY A 49 -10.52 -6.53 7.89
N THR A 50 -10.08 -7.15 6.79
CA THR A 50 -8.81 -7.90 6.75
C THR A 50 -7.57 -7.02 6.71
N ALA A 51 -7.69 -5.77 6.25
CA ALA A 51 -6.58 -4.84 6.11
C ALA A 51 -6.67 -3.66 7.09
N GLU A 52 -7.80 -3.53 7.79
CA GLU A 52 -8.14 -2.36 8.58
C GLU A 52 -7.86 -2.59 10.07
N LEU A 53 -7.38 -1.53 10.72
CA LEU A 53 -7.30 -1.44 12.17
C LEU A 53 -8.45 -0.56 12.67
N LEU A 54 -9.02 -0.93 13.80
CA LEU A 54 -9.94 -0.11 14.57
C LEU A 54 -9.13 0.54 15.69
N ILE A 55 -9.16 1.86 15.75
CA ILE A 55 -8.61 2.62 16.86
C ILE A 55 -9.79 3.01 17.76
N TRP A 56 -9.71 2.66 19.04
CA TRP A 56 -10.73 2.98 20.03
C TRP A 56 -10.30 4.17 20.88
N GLY A 57 -11.15 5.20 20.93
CA GLY A 57 -10.87 6.44 21.65
C GLY A 57 -10.17 7.48 20.78
N GLU A 58 -9.56 8.46 21.44
CA GLU A 58 -8.88 9.58 20.79
C GLU A 58 -7.46 9.18 20.32
N ILE A 59 -7.06 9.64 19.13
CA ILE A 59 -5.69 9.51 18.64
C ILE A 59 -4.89 10.68 19.26
N PRO A 60 -3.95 10.43 20.17
CA PRO A 60 -3.15 11.50 20.74
C PRO A 60 -2.33 12.18 19.64
N GLU A 61 -2.17 13.50 19.74
CA GLU A 61 -1.43 14.30 18.77
C GLU A 61 0.00 13.78 18.55
N THR A 62 0.64 13.27 19.62
CA THR A 62 1.97 12.66 19.56
C THR A 62 2.05 11.38 18.71
N ALA A 63 0.91 10.75 18.41
CA ALA A 63 0.84 9.59 17.51
C ALA A 63 0.60 9.98 16.05
N ILE A 64 0.26 11.25 15.77
CA ILE A 64 0.06 11.75 14.41
C ILE A 64 1.43 12.19 13.88
N LEU A 65 2.02 11.37 13.02
CA LEU A 65 3.32 11.66 12.43
C LEU A 65 3.24 12.79 11.41
N ASN A 66 2.15 12.81 10.64
CA ASN A 66 1.92 13.79 9.61
C ASN A 66 0.45 13.81 9.17
N ILE A 67 0.02 14.92 8.60
CA ILE A 67 -1.30 15.08 7.97
C ILE A 67 -1.08 15.70 6.58
N VAL A 68 -1.47 14.97 5.54
CA VAL A 68 -1.33 15.42 4.15
C VAL A 68 -2.71 15.69 3.55
N PRO A 69 -2.97 16.87 2.97
CA PRO A 69 -4.17 17.10 2.16
C PRO A 69 -4.19 16.14 0.96
N TYR A 70 -5.35 15.54 0.65
CA TYR A 70 -5.46 14.65 -0.51
C TYR A 70 -5.06 15.34 -1.83
N THR A 71 -5.35 16.65 -1.93
CA THR A 71 -4.98 17.48 -3.09
C THR A 71 -3.46 17.55 -3.32
N GLU A 72 -2.64 17.42 -2.27
CA GLU A 72 -1.19 17.36 -2.43
C GLU A 72 -0.75 16.04 -3.06
N ILE A 73 -1.42 14.94 -2.73
CA ILE A 73 -1.17 13.62 -3.35
C ILE A 73 -1.60 13.63 -4.82
N GLU A 74 -2.73 14.26 -5.13
CA GLU A 74 -3.17 14.47 -6.52
C GLU A 74 -2.17 15.34 -7.29
N HIS A 75 -1.71 16.43 -6.69
CA HIS A 75 -0.71 17.29 -7.28
C HIS A 75 0.59 16.53 -7.54
N LEU A 76 1.09 15.79 -6.57
CA LEU A 76 2.31 14.98 -6.69
C LEU A 76 2.17 13.93 -7.81
N ALA A 77 1.02 13.26 -7.90
CA ALA A 77 0.72 12.31 -8.96
C ALA A 77 0.67 12.96 -10.35
N ALA A 78 0.18 14.21 -10.44
CA ALA A 78 0.09 14.96 -11.68
C ALA A 78 1.44 15.54 -12.14
N THR A 79 2.28 16.00 -11.21
CA THR A 79 3.58 16.61 -11.52
C THR A 79 4.70 15.61 -11.72
N THR A 80 4.56 14.41 -11.14
CA THR A 80 5.59 13.36 -11.19
C THR A 80 5.04 12.11 -11.89
N PRO A 81 5.33 11.92 -13.19
CA PRO A 81 4.71 10.85 -13.99
C PRO A 81 4.86 9.44 -13.41
N ALA A 82 6.02 9.13 -12.80
CA ALA A 82 6.24 7.84 -12.16
C ALA A 82 5.38 7.64 -10.90
N VAL A 83 5.15 8.69 -10.10
CA VAL A 83 4.21 8.64 -8.96
C VAL A 83 2.78 8.46 -9.47
N GLY A 84 2.37 9.21 -10.49
CA GLY A 84 1.06 9.02 -11.13
C GLY A 84 0.86 7.61 -11.67
N ALA A 85 1.90 7.02 -12.28
CA ALA A 85 1.89 5.65 -12.78
C ALA A 85 1.77 4.61 -11.66
N ILE A 86 2.35 4.84 -10.49
CA ILE A 86 2.18 3.98 -9.31
C ILE A 86 0.77 4.11 -8.76
N LEU A 87 0.37 5.34 -8.41
CA LEU A 87 -0.84 5.60 -7.63
C LEU A 87 -2.13 5.39 -8.45
N ARG A 88 -2.11 5.63 -9.76
CA ARG A 88 -3.23 5.41 -10.70
C ARG A 88 -4.56 5.86 -10.11
N LEU A 89 -4.59 7.10 -9.61
CA LEU A 89 -5.72 7.66 -8.88
C LEU A 89 -6.99 7.70 -9.74
N ASP A 90 -6.85 7.70 -11.06
CA ASP A 90 -7.92 7.58 -12.04
C ASP A 90 -8.68 6.23 -11.94
N LEU A 91 -7.99 5.14 -11.60
CA LEU A 91 -8.60 3.81 -11.43
C LEU A 91 -9.36 3.67 -10.11
N LEU A 92 -9.13 4.56 -9.15
CA LEU A 92 -9.81 4.56 -7.87
C LEU A 92 -11.25 5.09 -8.04
N ASP A 93 -12.19 4.26 -8.45
CA ASP A 93 -13.61 4.59 -8.40
C ASP A 93 -14.15 4.30 -6.99
N PRO A 94 -14.71 5.29 -6.27
CA PRO A 94 -15.31 5.09 -4.95
C PRO A 94 -16.42 4.03 -4.89
N ASN A 95 -17.04 3.72 -6.03
CA ASN A 95 -18.11 2.74 -6.16
C ASN A 95 -17.62 1.38 -6.67
N ALA A 96 -16.37 1.31 -7.16
CA ALA A 96 -15.79 0.06 -7.62
C ALA A 96 -15.49 -0.87 -6.46
N ARG A 97 -15.67 -2.17 -6.68
CA ARG A 97 -15.25 -3.18 -5.70
C ARG A 97 -13.73 -3.28 -5.73
N THR A 98 -13.09 -3.21 -4.56
CA THR A 98 -11.63 -3.35 -4.39
C THR A 98 -11.05 -4.56 -5.10
N TYR A 99 -11.80 -5.67 -5.19
CA TYR A 99 -11.38 -6.86 -5.94
C TYR A 99 -11.12 -6.58 -7.44
N TYR A 100 -11.99 -5.81 -8.09
CA TYR A 100 -11.82 -5.47 -9.51
C TYR A 100 -10.67 -4.51 -9.70
N LEU A 101 -10.56 -3.50 -8.83
CA LEU A 101 -9.40 -2.61 -8.81
C LEU A 101 -8.09 -3.41 -8.71
N HIS A 102 -7.94 -4.26 -7.69
CA HIS A 102 -6.72 -5.07 -7.54
C HIS A 102 -6.45 -5.95 -8.77
N LYS A 103 -7.48 -6.57 -9.34
CA LYS A 103 -7.33 -7.33 -10.59
C LYS A 103 -6.83 -6.45 -11.74
N ASP A 104 -7.38 -5.26 -11.91
CA ASP A 104 -6.99 -4.34 -12.98
C ASP A 104 -5.55 -3.83 -12.79
N LEU A 105 -5.17 -3.53 -11.54
CA LEU A 105 -3.79 -3.19 -11.18
C LEU A 105 -2.82 -4.33 -11.54
N MET A 106 -3.19 -5.58 -11.27
CA MET A 106 -2.41 -6.78 -11.58
C MET A 106 -2.32 -7.13 -13.06
N MET A 107 -3.31 -6.75 -13.87
CA MET A 107 -3.31 -6.99 -15.32
C MET A 107 -2.37 -6.03 -16.08
N LYS A 108 -2.12 -4.86 -15.49
CA LYS A 108 -1.19 -3.84 -16.01
C LYS A 108 -0.24 -3.41 -14.89
N PRO A 109 0.66 -4.29 -14.44
CA PRO A 109 1.55 -3.95 -13.35
C PRO A 109 2.54 -2.86 -13.78
N VAL A 110 2.92 -2.00 -12.84
CA VAL A 110 4.01 -1.04 -13.03
C VAL A 110 5.31 -1.79 -12.81
N ARG A 111 6.27 -1.67 -13.72
CA ARG A 111 7.57 -2.34 -13.53
C ARG A 111 8.41 -1.61 -12.50
N LEU A 112 9.07 -2.36 -11.63
CA LEU A 112 10.10 -1.81 -10.77
C LEU A 112 11.34 -1.51 -11.62
N ASP A 113 11.64 -0.22 -11.75
CA ASP A 113 12.76 0.35 -12.49
C ASP A 113 13.30 1.58 -11.71
N PRO A 114 14.37 2.25 -12.18
CA PRO A 114 14.90 3.43 -11.49
C PRO A 114 13.88 4.54 -11.24
N ALA A 115 12.99 4.83 -12.19
CA ALA A 115 12.00 5.89 -12.07
C ALA A 115 10.95 5.54 -11.01
N THR A 116 10.48 4.29 -11.01
CA THR A 116 9.57 3.76 -9.99
C THR A 116 10.23 3.75 -8.60
N ALA A 117 11.51 3.37 -8.49
CA ALA A 117 12.23 3.39 -7.21
C ALA A 117 12.40 4.81 -6.65
N THR A 118 12.75 5.78 -7.50
CA THR A 118 12.77 7.21 -7.15
C THR A 118 11.39 7.70 -6.70
N ALA A 119 10.31 7.33 -7.42
CA ALA A 119 8.96 7.70 -7.07
C ALA A 119 8.51 7.12 -5.72
N LEU A 120 8.92 5.90 -5.38
CA LEU A 120 8.71 5.32 -4.05
C LEU A 120 9.41 6.14 -2.95
N GLY A 121 10.62 6.62 -3.20
CA GLY A 121 11.37 7.47 -2.26
C GLY A 121 10.70 8.84 -2.07
N GLN A 122 10.23 9.45 -3.15
CA GLN A 122 9.46 10.70 -3.11
C GLN A 122 8.15 10.54 -2.34
N LEU A 123 7.44 9.42 -2.54
CA LEU A 123 6.23 9.12 -1.77
C LEU A 123 6.53 8.92 -0.28
N ALA A 124 7.62 8.23 0.05
CA ALA A 124 8.05 8.06 1.44
C ALA A 124 8.39 9.40 2.10
N ASP A 125 9.14 10.28 1.43
CA ASP A 125 9.48 11.60 1.95
C ASP A 125 8.24 12.51 2.08
N HIS A 126 7.33 12.48 1.10
CA HIS A 126 6.06 13.22 1.16
C HIS A 126 5.15 12.75 2.30
N CYS A 127 5.24 11.46 2.65
CA CYS A 127 4.59 10.89 3.83
C CYS A 127 5.37 11.10 5.14
N TYR A 128 6.46 11.88 5.12
CA TYR A 128 7.35 12.16 6.26
C TYR A 128 7.99 10.90 6.87
N LEU A 129 8.14 9.84 6.08
CA LEU A 129 8.78 8.59 6.51
C LEU A 129 10.31 8.64 6.43
N GLY A 130 10.89 9.76 6.01
CA GLY A 130 12.34 9.93 5.94
C GLY A 130 13.06 9.84 7.29
N LEU A 131 12.37 9.98 8.42
CA LEU A 131 12.93 9.73 9.76
C LEU A 131 12.44 8.41 10.38
N ALA A 132 11.62 7.65 9.65
CA ALA A 132 11.05 6.42 10.14
C ALA A 132 12.15 5.35 10.28
N PRO A 133 12.08 4.49 11.31
CA PRO A 133 12.98 3.35 11.42
C PRO A 133 12.93 2.46 10.16
N PRO A 134 14.04 1.78 9.79
CA PRO A 134 14.09 0.91 8.61
C PRO A 134 12.95 -0.11 8.51
N ALA A 135 12.48 -0.66 9.64
CA ALA A 135 11.34 -1.59 9.66
C ALA A 135 10.02 -0.95 9.18
N GLN A 136 9.78 0.32 9.53
CA GLN A 136 8.59 1.06 9.09
C GLN A 136 8.69 1.41 7.60
N LEU A 137 9.87 1.82 7.13
CA LEU A 137 10.13 2.05 5.71
C LEU A 137 9.90 0.77 4.89
N SER A 138 10.41 -0.37 5.35
CA SER A 138 10.20 -1.66 4.69
C SER A 138 8.71 -2.02 4.60
N THR A 139 7.95 -1.80 5.68
CA THR A 139 6.50 -2.03 5.70
C THR A 139 5.75 -1.09 4.75
N PHE A 140 6.15 0.19 4.67
CA PHE A 140 5.59 1.15 3.73
C PHE A 140 5.85 0.71 2.28
N ILE A 141 7.09 0.37 1.95
CA ILE A 141 7.49 -0.08 0.61
C ILE A 141 6.73 -1.35 0.24
N GLN A 142 6.63 -2.31 1.17
CA GLN A 142 5.83 -3.51 0.99
C GLN A 142 4.38 -3.16 0.64
N SER A 143 3.76 -2.26 1.41
CA SER A 143 2.35 -1.88 1.26
C SER A 143 2.08 -1.18 -0.07
N VAL A 144 3.00 -0.33 -0.53
CA VAL A 144 2.87 0.35 -1.83
C VAL A 144 3.10 -0.63 -2.98
N VAL A 145 4.13 -1.46 -2.92
CA VAL A 145 4.45 -2.45 -3.97
C VAL A 145 3.31 -3.47 -4.11
N ASP A 146 2.80 -4.02 -3.01
CA ASP A 146 1.68 -4.97 -3.03
C ASP A 146 0.36 -4.28 -3.41
N GLY A 147 0.05 -3.16 -2.76
CA GLY A 147 -1.21 -2.44 -2.95
C GLY A 147 -1.41 -1.93 -4.38
N PHE A 148 -0.32 -1.49 -5.03
CA PHE A 148 -0.34 -0.97 -6.40
C PHE A 148 0.22 -1.95 -7.45
N ALA A 149 0.43 -3.21 -7.08
CA ALA A 149 0.89 -4.27 -7.99
C ALA A 149 2.15 -3.89 -8.79
N ILE A 150 3.17 -3.38 -8.11
CA ILE A 150 4.46 -3.08 -8.73
C ILE A 150 5.20 -4.42 -8.95
N ASP A 151 5.54 -4.70 -10.20
CA ASP A 151 6.19 -5.95 -10.61
C ASP A 151 7.72 -5.84 -10.54
N ALA A 152 8.29 -6.57 -9.59
CA ALA A 152 9.73 -6.68 -9.37
C ALA A 152 10.33 -7.99 -9.91
N THR A 153 9.55 -8.87 -10.55
CA THR A 153 10.01 -10.22 -10.96
C THR A 153 11.27 -10.23 -11.82
N GLN A 154 11.46 -9.20 -12.64
CA GLN A 154 12.63 -9.02 -13.51
C GLN A 154 13.93 -8.62 -12.79
N VAL A 155 13.87 -8.15 -11.53
CA VAL A 155 15.04 -7.64 -10.79
C VAL A 155 15.35 -8.43 -9.51
N LEU A 156 14.43 -9.24 -8.99
CA LEU A 156 14.56 -9.95 -7.71
C LEU A 156 15.71 -10.96 -7.62
N HIS A 157 16.26 -11.41 -8.75
CA HIS A 157 17.36 -12.37 -8.77
C HIS A 157 18.73 -11.72 -9.01
N ASP A 158 18.78 -10.40 -9.13
CA ASP A 158 20.02 -9.64 -9.34
C ASP A 158 20.22 -8.64 -8.20
N ASP A 159 20.99 -9.06 -7.20
CA ASP A 159 21.33 -8.25 -6.02
C ASP A 159 21.95 -6.91 -6.39
N LYS A 160 22.72 -6.83 -7.49
CA LYS A 160 23.36 -5.59 -7.93
C LYS A 160 22.33 -4.62 -8.47
N ILE A 161 21.37 -5.10 -9.26
CA ILE A 161 20.26 -4.28 -9.75
C ILE A 161 19.38 -3.83 -8.59
N MET A 162 19.00 -4.73 -7.67
CA MET A 162 18.18 -4.39 -6.51
C MET A 162 18.86 -3.35 -5.60
N HIS A 163 20.15 -3.51 -5.33
CA HIS A 163 20.92 -2.52 -4.58
C HIS A 163 20.95 -1.16 -5.31
N LYS A 164 21.13 -1.16 -6.64
CA LYS A 164 21.10 0.06 -7.45
C LYS A 164 19.73 0.74 -7.39
N LEU A 165 18.64 -0.02 -7.40
CA LEU A 165 17.28 0.50 -7.20
C LEU A 165 17.11 1.10 -5.80
N GLY A 166 17.64 0.45 -4.77
CA GLY A 166 17.68 0.99 -3.41
C GLY A 166 18.41 2.33 -3.32
N MET A 167 19.50 2.52 -4.07
CA MET A 167 20.18 3.83 -4.16
C MET A 167 19.30 4.92 -4.79
N TYR A 168 18.51 4.60 -5.82
CA TYR A 168 17.57 5.56 -6.41
C TYR A 168 16.45 5.95 -5.44
N PHE A 169 15.98 5.00 -4.64
CA PHE A 169 15.03 5.25 -3.56
C PHE A 169 15.66 6.15 -2.47
N LEU A 170 16.85 5.79 -1.99
CA LEU A 170 17.61 6.54 -0.97
C LEU A 170 17.85 7.98 -1.39
N ASN A 171 18.34 8.21 -2.62
CA ASN A 171 18.62 9.56 -3.12
C ASN A 171 17.36 10.44 -3.22
N ALA A 172 16.20 9.82 -3.42
CA ALA A 172 14.91 10.51 -3.46
C ALA A 172 14.33 10.77 -2.07
N LEU A 173 14.70 9.93 -1.09
CA LEU A 173 14.39 10.10 0.32
C LEU A 173 15.32 11.19 0.88
N ASN A 174 14.94 12.45 0.70
CA ASN A 174 15.77 13.64 0.97
C ASN A 174 16.08 13.86 2.46
N ARG A 175 16.91 13.01 3.08
CA ARG A 175 17.24 13.11 4.51
C ARG A 175 18.72 12.84 4.81
N PRO A 176 19.38 13.75 5.53
CA PRO A 176 20.76 13.56 5.99
C PRO A 176 20.82 12.70 7.26
N ASN A 177 21.97 12.06 7.49
CA ASN A 177 22.37 11.40 8.75
C ASN A 177 21.67 10.08 9.10
N GLN A 178 21.23 9.31 8.11
CA GLN A 178 20.78 7.94 8.33
C GLN A 178 21.80 6.93 7.78
N ASP A 179 21.70 5.68 8.25
CA ASP A 179 22.50 4.58 7.72
C ASP A 179 21.94 4.18 6.34
N ASP A 180 22.61 4.67 5.28
CA ASP A 180 22.29 4.38 3.89
C ASP A 180 22.08 2.87 3.64
N GLY A 181 22.94 2.03 4.23
CA GLY A 181 22.85 0.58 4.10
C GLY A 181 21.57 0.02 4.72
N ALA A 182 21.17 0.53 5.88
CA ALA A 182 19.92 0.13 6.53
C ALA A 182 18.68 0.52 5.72
N ILE A 183 18.68 1.70 5.08
CA ILE A 183 17.57 2.16 4.23
C ILE A 183 17.47 1.33 2.95
N ILE A 184 18.60 1.07 2.30
CA ILE A 184 18.65 0.22 1.09
C ILE A 184 18.14 -1.18 1.43
N ASN A 185 18.56 -1.74 2.56
CA ASN A 185 18.07 -3.05 3.02
C ASN A 185 16.57 -3.01 3.33
N ALA A 186 16.05 -1.94 3.93
CA ALA A 186 14.61 -1.78 4.14
C ALA A 186 13.82 -1.79 2.82
N PHE A 187 14.35 -1.10 1.80
CA PHE A 187 13.79 -1.12 0.44
C PHE A 187 13.77 -2.52 -0.16
N ILE A 188 14.90 -3.23 -0.13
CA ILE A 188 15.00 -4.60 -0.67
C ILE A 188 14.01 -5.52 0.03
N ASN A 189 14.03 -5.56 1.37
CA ASN A 189 13.14 -6.40 2.16
C ASN A 189 11.65 -6.11 1.89
N GLY A 190 11.30 -4.83 1.73
CA GLY A 190 9.93 -4.42 1.43
C GLY A 190 9.46 -4.92 0.06
N VAL A 191 10.31 -4.78 -0.96
CA VAL A 191 10.05 -5.25 -2.33
C VAL A 191 9.92 -6.77 -2.39
N GLU A 192 10.84 -7.50 -1.75
CA GLU A 192 10.82 -8.97 -1.71
C GLU A 192 9.55 -9.50 -1.05
N THR A 193 9.24 -9.01 0.15
CA THR A 193 8.04 -9.41 0.90
C THR A 193 6.76 -9.13 0.12
N ALA A 194 6.69 -7.98 -0.56
CA ALA A 194 5.54 -7.64 -1.40
C ALA A 194 5.43 -8.57 -2.61
N ASN A 195 6.54 -8.90 -3.28
CA ASN A 195 6.48 -9.78 -4.44
C ASN A 195 6.02 -11.20 -4.05
N GLU A 196 6.38 -11.71 -2.87
CA GLU A 196 5.84 -12.97 -2.35
C GLU A 196 4.31 -12.92 -2.15
N SER A 197 3.78 -11.77 -1.69
CA SER A 197 2.34 -11.52 -1.59
C SER A 197 1.67 -11.51 -2.97
N LEU A 198 2.26 -10.75 -3.90
CA LEU A 198 1.77 -10.63 -5.27
C LEU A 198 1.75 -11.98 -6.00
N GLU A 199 2.79 -12.80 -5.86
CA GLU A 199 2.84 -14.14 -6.45
C GLU A 199 1.72 -15.05 -5.94
N ARG A 200 1.43 -15.02 -4.63
CA ARG A 200 0.29 -15.74 -4.05
C ARG A 200 -1.03 -15.24 -4.63
N SER A 201 -1.19 -13.92 -4.77
CA SER A 201 -2.36 -13.29 -5.37
C SER A 201 -2.53 -13.67 -6.86
N ARG A 202 -1.46 -13.66 -7.66
CA ARG A 202 -1.46 -14.10 -9.07
C ARG A 202 -1.95 -15.54 -9.21
N ARG A 203 -1.39 -16.46 -8.42
CA ARG A 203 -1.81 -17.89 -8.42
C ARG A 203 -3.28 -18.06 -8.07
N SER A 204 -3.77 -17.29 -7.10
CA SER A 204 -5.18 -17.28 -6.69
C SER A 204 -6.11 -16.79 -7.81
N LEU A 205 -5.70 -15.76 -8.56
CA LEU A 205 -6.48 -15.24 -9.70
C LEU A 205 -6.56 -16.25 -10.86
N VAL A 206 -5.44 -16.91 -11.19
CA VAL A 206 -5.38 -17.92 -12.26
C VAL A 206 -6.25 -19.14 -11.94
N SER A 207 -6.19 -19.65 -10.71
CA SER A 207 -6.99 -20.83 -10.31
C SER A 207 -8.50 -20.57 -10.42
N ARG A 208 -8.96 -19.39 -10.00
CA ARG A 208 -10.38 -18.99 -10.09
C ARG A 208 -10.88 -18.83 -11.51
N SER A 209 -10.03 -18.35 -12.42
CA SER A 209 -10.37 -18.22 -13.85
C SER A 209 -10.67 -19.59 -14.47
N ARG A 210 -9.84 -20.60 -14.16
CA ARG A 210 -10.01 -21.98 -14.64
C ARG A 210 -11.30 -22.63 -14.12
N SER A 211 -11.61 -22.47 -12.84
CA SER A 211 -12.84 -23.04 -12.24
C SER A 211 -14.13 -22.50 -12.86
N ARG A 212 -14.14 -21.23 -13.30
CA ARG A 212 -15.32 -20.64 -13.98
C ARG A 212 -15.48 -21.12 -15.41
N SER A 213 -14.38 -21.37 -16.12
CA SER A 213 -14.42 -21.89 -17.49
C SER A 213 -14.92 -23.33 -17.57
N GLY A 214 -14.60 -24.17 -16.58
CA GLY A 214 -15.06 -25.57 -16.54
C GLY A 214 -16.56 -25.73 -16.31
N ARG A 215 -17.17 -24.81 -15.54
CA ARG A 215 -18.60 -24.88 -15.18
C ARG A 215 -19.56 -24.51 -16.33
N LYS A 216 -19.07 -23.84 -17.38
CA LYS A 216 -19.88 -23.44 -18.55
C LYS A 216 -19.98 -24.50 -19.66
N ARG A 217 -19.30 -25.64 -19.55
CA ARG A 217 -19.31 -26.72 -20.57
C ARG A 217 -20.15 -27.95 -20.18
N GLY A 218 -21.01 -27.83 -19.16
CA GLY A 218 -21.81 -28.93 -18.63
C GLY A 218 -23.32 -28.71 -18.70
N VAL A 219 -23.80 -27.97 -19.71
CA VAL A 219 -25.23 -27.85 -20.04
C VAL A 219 -25.40 -28.17 -21.51
#